data_AF-A0A4Q0J223-F1
#
_entry.id   AF-A0A4Q0J223-F1
#
_cell.length_a   1.000
_cell.length_b   1.000
_cell.length_c   1.000
_cell.angle_alpha   90.00
_cell.angle_beta   90.00
_cell.angle_gamma   90.00
#
_symmetry.space_group_name_H-M   'P 1'
#
loop_
_entity.id
_entity.type
_entity.pdbx_description
1 polymer ?
#
loop_
_entity_poly.entity_id
_entity_poly.type
_entity_poly.pdbx_seq_one_letter_code
_entity_poly.pdbx_strand_id
1 'polypeptide(L)' 'MIGNANRYSAIKDVEVYRQNSLKNIISRFFGGSSFNLVSTLTRDSSISTDELRELINMIEKKK' A
#
# COMPACT_ATOMS: atom_id res chain seq x y z
N MET A 1 31.52 30.35 -7.27
CA MET A 1 30.16 30.91 -7.12
C MET A 1 29.22 29.77 -6.80
N ILE A 2 28.76 29.66 -5.55
CA ILE A 2 27.77 28.64 -5.19
C ILE A 2 26.42 29.21 -5.60
N GLY A 3 25.87 28.67 -6.69
CA GLY A 3 24.67 29.17 -7.35
C GLY A 3 23.44 29.18 -6.44
N ASN A 4 22.56 30.12 -6.73
CA ASN A 4 21.31 30.43 -6.02
C ASN A 4 20.23 29.34 -6.22
N ALA A 5 20.57 28.08 -6.01
CA ALA A 5 19.65 26.96 -6.20
C ALA A 5 18.91 26.64 -4.90
N ASN A 6 17.60 26.85 -4.88
CA ASN A 6 16.74 26.41 -3.79
C ASN A 6 16.83 24.88 -3.67
N ARG A 7 17.28 24.41 -2.50
CA ARG A 7 17.30 22.98 -2.18
C ARG A 7 16.07 22.66 -1.34
N TYR A 8 15.26 21.74 -1.84
CA TYR A 8 14.11 21.21 -1.10
C TYR A 8 14.50 19.89 -0.46
N SER A 9 14.14 19.74 0.80
CA SER A 9 14.19 18.47 1.53
C SER A 9 12.78 18.10 2.00
N ALA A 10 12.53 16.80 2.12
CA ALA A 10 11.26 16.33 2.63
C ALA A 10 11.11 16.69 4.11
N ILE A 11 10.04 17.41 4.45
CA ILE A 11 9.70 17.78 5.84
C ILE A 11 9.03 16.60 6.57
N LYS A 12 8.45 15.68 5.80
CA LYS A 12 7.65 14.57 6.28
C LYS A 12 8.13 13.27 5.62
N ASP A 13 8.03 12.18 6.37
CA ASP A 13 8.35 10.86 5.87
C ASP A 13 7.35 10.42 4.79
N VAL A 14 7.86 9.83 3.71
CA VAL A 14 7.07 9.30 2.60
C VAL A 14 6.13 8.19 3.07
N GLU A 15 6.51 7.43 4.10
CA GLU A 15 5.71 6.32 4.63
C GLU A 15 4.36 6.80 5.19
N VAL A 16 4.33 7.97 5.83
CA VAL A 16 3.09 8.56 6.34
C VAL A 16 2.11 8.86 5.21
N TYR A 17 2.61 9.37 4.07
CA TYR A 17 1.77 9.62 2.90
C TYR A 17 1.30 8.34 2.23
N ARG A 18 2.16 7.31 2.15
CA ARG A 18 1.78 6.01 1.59
C ARG A 18 0.65 5.37 2.38
N GLN A 19 0.76 5.35 3.72
CA GLN A 19 -0.28 4.80 4.58
C GLN A 19 -1.62 5.53 4.43
N ASN A 20 -1.60 6.87 4.43
CA ASN A 20 -2.81 7.68 4.25
C ASN A 20 -3.43 7.50 2.87
N SER A 21 -2.60 7.42 1.83
CA SER A 21 -3.06 7.21 0.45
C SER A 21 -3.72 5.85 0.29
N LEU A 22 -3.11 4.79 0.83
CA LEU A 22 -3.67 3.44 0.79
C LEU A 22 -5.02 3.38 1.54
N LYS A 23 -5.10 3.96 2.74
CA LYS A 23 -6.35 4.04 3.50
C LYS A 23 -7.47 4.74 2.72
N ASN A 24 -7.14 5.84 2.04
CA ASN A 24 -8.09 6.56 1.19
C ASN A 24 -8.55 5.73 -0.01
N ILE A 25 -7.64 5.00 -0.65
CA ILE A 25 -7.98 4.09 -1.77
C ILE A 25 -8.91 2.98 -1.29
N ILE A 26 -8.59 2.32 -0.17
CA ILE A 26 -9.43 1.26 0.43
C ILE A 26 -10.82 1.80 0.78
N SER A 27 -10.90 2.98 1.36
CA SER A 27 -12.18 3.63 1.69
C SER A 27 -13.00 3.94 0.45
N ARG A 28 -12.38 4.52 -0.59
CA ARG A 28 -13.08 5.00 -1.80
C ARG A 28 -13.52 3.88 -2.73
N PHE A 29 -12.69 2.87 -2.93
CA PHE A 29 -12.91 1.86 -3.97
C PHE A 29 -13.34 0.50 -3.43
N PHE A 30 -13.10 0.24 -2.14
CA PHE A 30 -13.34 -1.07 -1.53
C PHE A 30 -14.23 -1.01 -0.28
N GLY A 31 -14.94 0.11 -0.09
CA GLY A 31 -15.89 0.29 1.02
C GLY A 31 -15.24 0.25 2.40
N GLY A 32 -13.95 0.57 2.49
CA GLY A 32 -13.20 0.54 3.75
C GLY A 32 -12.72 -0.86 4.18
N SER A 33 -12.96 -1.89 3.36
CA SER A 33 -12.59 -3.27 3.68
C SER A 33 -11.38 -3.73 2.87
N SER A 34 -10.29 -4.08 3.56
CA SER A 34 -9.12 -4.72 2.94
C SER A 34 -9.48 -6.07 2.31
N PHE A 35 -10.49 -6.77 2.83
CA PHE A 35 -10.98 -8.03 2.25
C PHE A 35 -11.58 -7.81 0.86
N ASN A 36 -12.32 -6.72 0.65
CA ASN A 36 -12.88 -6.39 -0.66
C ASN A 36 -11.79 -6.09 -1.70
N LEU A 37 -10.70 -5.43 -1.28
CA LEU A 37 -9.51 -5.25 -2.11
C LEU A 37 -8.92 -6.61 -2.52
N VAL A 38 -8.62 -7.48 -1.55
CA VAL A 38 -8.04 -8.79 -1.83
C VAL A 38 -8.96 -9.65 -2.73
N SER A 39 -10.26 -9.66 -2.45
CA SER A 39 -11.27 -10.39 -3.24
C SER A 39 -11.33 -9.89 -4.69
N THR A 40 -11.17 -8.58 -4.91
CA THR A 40 -11.10 -8.00 -6.26
C THR A 40 -9.81 -8.42 -6.96
N LEU A 41 -8.68 -8.36 -6.28
CA LEU A 41 -7.38 -8.74 -6.83
C LEU A 41 -7.33 -10.22 -7.24
N THR A 42 -7.96 -11.10 -6.46
CA THR A 42 -8.06 -12.53 -6.79
C THR A 42 -9.03 -12.82 -7.92
N ARG A 43 -10.10 -12.01 -8.06
CA ARG A 43 -11.09 -12.15 -9.14
C ARG A 43 -10.50 -11.72 -10.48
N ASP A 44 -9.79 -10.60 -10.50
CA ASP A 44 -9.18 -10.05 -11.71
C ASP A 44 -7.86 -10.77 -12.09
N SER A 45 -7.56 -11.90 -11.44
CA SER A 45 -6.34 -12.72 -11.65
C SER A 45 -5.03 -11.95 -11.48
N SER A 46 -5.08 -10.80 -10.80
CA SER A 46 -3.91 -9.95 -10.53
C SER A 46 -3.00 -10.50 -9.43
N ILE A 47 -3.48 -11.48 -8.68
CA ILE A 47 -2.74 -12.25 -7.67
C ILE A 47 -2.97 -13.73 -7.93
N SER A 48 -1.89 -14.51 -7.93
CA SER A 48 -1.91 -15.96 -8.01
C SER A 48 -2.22 -16.61 -6.66
N THR A 49 -2.64 -17.88 -6.69
CA THR A 49 -2.92 -18.66 -5.47
C THR A 49 -1.68 -18.81 -4.58
N ASP A 50 -0.49 -18.86 -5.17
CA ASP A 50 0.77 -19.02 -4.43
C ASP A 50 1.16 -17.71 -3.72
N GLU A 51 1.01 -16.56 -4.37
CA GLU A 51 1.20 -15.25 -3.73
C GLU A 51 0.22 -15.02 -2.59
N LEU A 52 -1.03 -15.48 -2.74
CA LEU A 52 -2.01 -15.41 -1.65
C LEU A 52 -1.60 -16.28 -0.45
N ARG A 53 -1.04 -17.48 -0.71
CA ARG A 53 -0.50 -18.34 0.35
C ARG A 53 0.70 -17.70 1.04
N GLU A 54 1.57 -17.03 0.31
CA GLU A 54 2.67 -16.28 0.91
C GLU A 54 2.16 -15.16 1.83
N LEU A 55 1.13 -14.42 1.42
CA LEU A 55 0.51 -13.39 2.25
C LEU A 55 -0.07 -13.96 3.55
N ILE A 56 -0.73 -15.12 3.49
CA ILE A 56 -1.25 -15.82 4.68
C ILE A 56 -0.08 -16.23 5.60
N ASN A 57 0.96 -16.85 5.03
CA ASN A 57 2.15 -17.27 5.78
C ASN A 57 2.85 -16.08 6.47
N MET A 58 2.89 -14.90 5.83
CA MET A 58 3.45 -13.69 6.44
C MET A 58 2.64 -13.21 7.66
N ILE A 59 1.32 -13.37 7.64
CA ILE A 59 0.45 -13.02 8.77
C ILE A 59 0.65 -14.03 9.91
N GLU A 60 0.69 -15.31 9.60
CA GLU A 60 0.86 -16.37 10.59
C GLU A 60 2.24 -16.32 11.28
N LYS A 61 3.30 -15.96 10.55
CA LYS A 61 4.66 -15.78 11.10
C LYS A 61 4.85 -14.51 11.93
N LYS A 62 3.93 -13.53 11.81
CA LYS A 62 3.95 -12.30 12.63
C LYS A 62 3.27 -12.50 14.00
N LYS A 63 2.70 -13.68 14.24
CA LYS A 63 2.10 -14.07 15.51
C LYS A 63 3.14 -14.64 16.46
#